data_AF-A0A9W7L5B1-F1
#
_entry.id   AF-A0A9W7L5B1-F1
#
_cell.length_a   1.000
_cell.length_b   1.000
_cell.length_c   1.000
_cell.angle_alpha   90.00
_cell.angle_beta   90.00
_cell.angle_gamma   90.00
#
_symmetry.space_group_name_H-M   'P 1'
#
loop_
_entity.id
_entity.type
_entity.pdbx_description
1 polymer ?
#
loop_
_entity_poly.entity_id
_entity_poly.type
_entity_poly.pdbx_seq_one_letter_code
_entity_poly.pdbx_strand_id
1 'polypeptide(L)'
;MDGLWLENGPFRLSGSPGSETISINPHSWHRTSSYVVYVDQPVGTGLSFSGTRTWARSDEDINTMFYGWLQNYLSIHNYLLKTPTESVDVYFAGESHAGHYIPSMISHILAQNNAGINGVKVNVIGAAIGNGWFDPPNQYSVTSFALSKGVIGIQEARYLDSVDARCRDKIDKGDYTAGECFALMDNVVAATRGKDGMKINVYDARVRVASTNDFPPGNKAVEAYLGDGNSQRRKALMQQIHASQNEVQGQIYRECNDPAYLALKSHDGEGVVPAIKKCLSGGVRMLWFNGMEDVICNHYGNEVALDGIVWEGQDGFKNSKRYMWTADMDEGVKGYLKGSPGSSMQLLKIKDAGHMVPMDLPEVGIRMMEEFVEGGIKEGWEEKGLRTGEYLKECGFTPGGGGATSGEGGGKDVSTAHVVAISFLAFATLLLVARLTYARIEGGRYRRGSGRGGRGWTRVLSTIKEEDYGGREDTDDDEYYDEEEEEDNIQLMARGGG
;
A
#
# COMPACT_ATOMS: atom_id res chain seq x y z
N MET A 1 15.04 0.75 -9.31
CA MET A 1 15.18 -0.01 -10.60
C MET A 1 14.70 -1.47 -10.50
N ASP A 2 13.90 -1.84 -9.52
CA ASP A 2 13.83 -3.25 -9.08
C ASP A 2 12.87 -4.07 -9.95
N GLY A 3 11.81 -3.45 -10.46
CA GLY A 3 10.97 -3.98 -11.54
C GLY A 3 11.75 -4.36 -12.81
N LEU A 4 12.85 -3.65 -13.12
CA LEU A 4 13.71 -3.96 -14.27
C LEU A 4 14.59 -5.20 -14.04
N TRP A 5 15.17 -5.33 -12.84
CA TRP A 5 16.23 -6.32 -12.55
C TRP A 5 15.78 -7.55 -11.78
N LEU A 6 14.64 -7.50 -11.10
CA LEU A 6 14.19 -8.54 -10.16
C LEU A 6 12.79 -9.10 -10.50
N GLU A 7 11.88 -8.30 -11.06
CA GLU A 7 10.48 -8.71 -11.32
C GLU A 7 10.15 -8.94 -12.81
N ASN A 8 10.01 -7.87 -13.60
CA ASN A 8 9.24 -7.91 -14.85
C ASN A 8 10.03 -7.38 -16.06
N GLY A 9 11.24 -6.84 -15.85
CA GLY A 9 12.17 -6.47 -16.91
C GLY A 9 12.88 -7.66 -17.58
N PRO A 10 13.55 -7.42 -18.73
CA PRO A 10 14.09 -8.44 -19.64
C PRO A 10 15.23 -9.28 -19.08
N PHE A 11 15.80 -8.88 -17.95
CA PHE A 11 17.08 -9.39 -17.45
C PHE A 11 17.02 -9.79 -15.97
N ARG A 12 18.00 -10.59 -15.56
CA ARG A 12 18.32 -10.92 -14.16
C ARG A 12 19.82 -10.89 -13.93
N LEU A 13 20.24 -10.39 -12.78
CA LEU A 13 21.60 -10.58 -12.29
C LEU A 13 21.71 -11.97 -11.66
N SER A 14 22.73 -12.73 -12.04
CA SER A 14 22.87 -14.15 -11.69
C SER A 14 24.06 -14.34 -10.74
N GLY A 15 23.81 -14.83 -9.53
CA GLY A 15 24.85 -15.11 -8.52
C GLY A 15 24.95 -14.06 -7.41
N SER A 16 26.06 -14.09 -6.66
CA SER A 16 26.29 -13.24 -5.48
C SER A 16 26.40 -11.75 -5.82
N PRO A 17 26.25 -10.85 -4.83
CA PRO A 17 26.52 -9.42 -5.00
C PRO A 17 27.89 -9.15 -5.65
N GLY A 18 27.91 -8.24 -6.61
CA GLY A 18 29.08 -7.96 -7.45
C GLY A 18 29.19 -8.82 -8.72
N SER A 19 28.30 -9.80 -8.94
CA SER A 19 28.24 -10.54 -10.20
C SER A 19 27.80 -9.66 -11.37
N GLU A 20 28.51 -9.77 -12.49
CA GLU A 20 28.16 -9.14 -13.78
C GLU A 20 27.38 -10.09 -14.71
N THR A 21 27.02 -11.30 -14.24
CA THR A 21 26.39 -12.33 -15.07
C THR A 21 24.91 -12.03 -15.32
N ILE A 22 24.60 -11.43 -16.46
CA ILE A 22 23.22 -11.18 -16.89
C ILE A 22 22.62 -12.43 -17.56
N SER A 23 21.43 -12.85 -17.11
CA SER A 23 20.58 -13.85 -17.77
C SER A 23 19.27 -13.21 -18.26
N ILE A 24 18.59 -13.88 -19.20
CA ILE A 24 17.35 -13.39 -19.82
C ILE A 24 16.14 -13.85 -19.00
N ASN A 25 15.22 -12.94 -18.70
CA ASN A 25 13.90 -13.25 -18.17
C ASN A 25 12.95 -13.66 -19.33
N PRO A 26 12.48 -14.93 -19.40
CA PRO A 26 11.54 -15.35 -20.43
C PRO A 26 10.14 -14.76 -20.26
N HIS A 27 9.76 -14.30 -19.07
CA HIS A 27 8.42 -13.79 -18.72
C HIS A 27 8.38 -12.27 -18.52
N SER A 28 9.27 -11.53 -19.20
CA SER A 28 9.32 -10.08 -19.06
C SER A 28 8.19 -9.36 -19.82
N TRP A 29 7.62 -8.31 -19.21
CA TRP A 29 6.54 -7.50 -19.75
C TRP A 29 6.85 -6.78 -21.07
N HIS A 30 8.13 -6.66 -21.48
CA HIS A 30 8.48 -6.18 -22.83
C HIS A 30 8.03 -7.14 -23.97
N ARG A 31 7.54 -8.33 -23.62
CA ARG A 31 6.98 -9.32 -24.56
C ARG A 31 5.48 -9.14 -24.84
N THR A 32 4.81 -8.28 -24.07
CA THR A 32 3.42 -7.86 -24.34
C THR A 32 3.34 -7.05 -25.64
N SER A 33 2.13 -6.67 -26.06
CA SER A 33 1.90 -5.77 -27.20
C SER A 33 2.27 -4.30 -26.92
N SER A 34 3.11 -4.01 -25.92
CA SER A 34 3.37 -2.66 -25.41
C SER A 34 4.86 -2.41 -25.16
N TYR A 35 5.30 -1.17 -25.40
CA TYR A 35 6.61 -0.70 -24.94
C TYR A 35 6.57 -0.50 -23.42
N VAL A 36 7.60 -0.97 -22.71
CA VAL A 36 7.74 -0.83 -21.26
C VAL A 36 8.87 0.16 -20.95
N VAL A 37 8.58 1.14 -20.10
CA VAL A 37 9.52 2.19 -19.68
C VAL A 37 9.64 2.16 -18.15
N TYR A 38 10.86 1.99 -17.65
CA TYR A 38 11.16 2.01 -16.22
C TYR A 38 11.65 3.41 -15.83
N VAL A 39 11.08 3.98 -14.77
CA VAL A 39 11.38 5.34 -14.31
C VAL A 39 11.72 5.31 -12.83
N ASP A 40 12.98 5.53 -12.47
CA ASP A 40 13.32 5.85 -11.08
C ASP A 40 12.77 7.25 -10.76
N GLN A 41 11.81 7.34 -9.84
CA GLN A 41 11.16 8.59 -9.46
C GLN A 41 10.74 8.55 -7.97
N PRO A 42 10.56 9.71 -7.30
CA PRO A 42 10.90 11.06 -7.74
C PRO A 42 12.43 11.29 -7.79
N VAL A 43 12.86 12.54 -8.01
CA VAL A 43 14.28 12.90 -7.89
C VAL A 43 14.81 12.55 -6.50
N GLY A 44 15.93 11.83 -6.45
CA GLY A 44 16.50 11.20 -5.26
C GLY A 44 16.44 9.67 -5.34
N THR A 45 15.42 9.08 -5.97
CA THR A 45 15.27 7.63 -6.13
C THR A 45 16.30 7.06 -7.12
N GLY A 46 16.97 5.97 -6.74
CA GLY A 46 17.85 5.18 -7.62
C GLY A 46 18.87 6.03 -8.40
N LEU A 47 18.71 6.08 -9.73
CA LEU A 47 19.55 6.85 -10.66
C LEU A 47 19.06 8.28 -10.96
N SER A 48 17.92 8.73 -10.40
CA SER A 48 17.39 10.09 -10.64
C SER A 48 17.93 11.10 -9.63
N PHE A 49 18.54 12.19 -10.11
CA PHE A 49 19.30 13.15 -9.30
C PHE A 49 18.87 14.61 -9.51
N SER A 50 19.33 15.51 -8.63
CA SER A 50 19.38 16.96 -8.88
C SER A 50 20.66 17.57 -8.32
N GLY A 51 21.32 18.42 -9.10
CA GLY A 51 22.50 19.17 -8.67
C GLY A 51 22.22 20.23 -7.59
N THR A 52 20.96 20.62 -7.37
CA THR A 52 20.56 21.46 -6.23
C THR A 52 20.21 20.66 -4.98
N ARG A 53 20.22 19.31 -5.04
CA ARG A 53 19.81 18.39 -3.96
C ARG A 53 18.44 18.75 -3.35
N THR A 54 17.50 19.16 -4.21
CA THR A 54 16.12 19.47 -3.85
C THR A 54 15.19 18.32 -4.22
N TRP A 55 14.50 17.77 -3.24
CA TRP A 55 13.53 16.67 -3.41
C TRP A 55 12.09 17.18 -3.39
N ALA A 56 11.17 16.41 -3.97
CA ALA A 56 9.73 16.66 -3.89
C ALA A 56 9.25 16.59 -2.42
N ARG A 57 8.26 17.41 -2.05
CA ARG A 57 7.74 17.51 -0.67
C ARG A 57 6.24 17.31 -0.58
N SER A 58 5.58 17.01 -1.70
CA SER A 58 4.14 16.86 -1.84
C SER A 58 3.79 16.09 -3.11
N ASP A 59 2.59 15.53 -3.17
CA ASP A 59 2.01 14.95 -4.39
C ASP A 59 2.12 15.90 -5.61
N GLU A 60 1.87 17.20 -5.42
CA GLU A 60 1.87 18.14 -6.56
C GLU A 60 3.28 18.44 -7.09
N ASP A 61 4.31 18.40 -6.24
CA ASP A 61 5.70 18.41 -6.71
C ASP A 61 5.99 17.18 -7.57
N ILE A 62 5.63 15.98 -7.08
CA ILE A 62 5.84 14.70 -7.79
C ILE A 62 5.10 14.71 -9.13
N ASN A 63 3.82 15.07 -9.12
CA ASN A 63 2.97 15.14 -10.29
C ASN A 63 3.50 16.12 -11.33
N THR A 64 3.91 17.33 -10.90
CA THR A 64 4.49 18.35 -11.79
C THR A 64 5.81 17.88 -12.39
N MET A 65 6.70 17.30 -11.59
CA MET A 65 8.01 16.81 -12.04
C MET A 65 7.87 15.62 -12.99
N PHE A 66 7.00 14.66 -12.68
CA PHE A 66 6.73 13.51 -13.54
C PHE A 66 6.04 13.92 -14.84
N TYR A 67 5.06 14.84 -14.79
CA TYR A 67 4.41 15.37 -15.99
C TYR A 67 5.41 16.12 -16.90
N GLY A 68 6.28 16.94 -16.32
CA GLY A 68 7.36 17.61 -17.05
C GLY A 68 8.35 16.63 -17.69
N TRP A 69 8.73 15.56 -16.98
CA TRP A 69 9.52 14.46 -17.55
C TRP A 69 8.79 13.79 -18.72
N LEU A 70 7.50 13.44 -18.56
CA LEU A 70 6.72 12.73 -19.57
C LEU A 70 6.51 13.57 -20.85
N GLN A 71 6.27 14.87 -20.73
CA GLN A 71 6.20 15.79 -21.87
C GLN A 71 7.53 15.84 -22.64
N ASN A 72 8.65 15.95 -21.91
CA ASN A 72 9.98 15.93 -22.53
C ASN A 72 10.27 14.58 -23.20
N TYR A 73 9.98 13.47 -22.53
CA TYR A 73 10.14 12.11 -23.05
C TYR A 73 9.37 11.90 -24.36
N LEU A 74 8.08 12.27 -24.40
CA LEU A 74 7.24 12.14 -25.59
C LEU A 74 7.66 13.09 -26.74
N SER A 75 8.23 14.25 -26.44
CA SER A 75 8.75 15.15 -27.48
C SER A 75 10.05 14.64 -28.14
N ILE A 76 10.91 13.95 -27.36
CA ILE A 76 12.13 13.30 -27.86
C ILE A 76 11.78 12.01 -28.62
N HIS A 77 10.88 11.20 -28.07
CA HIS A 77 10.46 9.91 -28.63
C HIS A 77 9.19 10.03 -29.46
N ASN A 78 9.23 10.90 -30.47
CA ASN A 78 8.07 11.24 -31.30
C ASN A 78 7.42 10.07 -32.09
N TYR A 79 8.06 8.90 -32.13
CA TYR A 79 7.48 7.64 -32.64
C TYR A 79 6.42 7.05 -31.68
N LEU A 80 6.34 7.54 -30.45
CA LEU A 80 5.28 7.26 -29.47
C LEU A 80 4.09 8.24 -29.60
N LEU A 81 3.97 8.92 -30.75
CA LEU A 81 2.88 9.85 -31.05
C LEU A 81 1.96 9.30 -32.15
N LYS A 82 0.66 9.37 -31.91
CA LYS A 82 -0.42 8.97 -32.83
C LYS A 82 -0.82 10.12 -33.76
N THR A 83 -0.67 11.35 -33.27
CA THR A 83 -0.76 12.60 -34.05
C THR A 83 0.35 13.55 -33.59
N PRO A 84 0.66 14.65 -34.31
CA PRO A 84 1.71 15.59 -33.90
C PRO A 84 1.56 16.20 -32.49
N THR A 85 0.39 16.08 -31.84
CA THR A 85 0.09 16.59 -30.50
C THR A 85 -0.62 15.58 -29.59
N GLU A 86 -0.62 14.28 -29.91
CA GLU A 86 -1.29 13.24 -29.11
C GLU A 86 -0.48 11.93 -29.12
N SER A 87 -0.28 11.35 -27.93
CA SER A 87 0.49 10.12 -27.77
C SER A 87 -0.20 8.89 -28.37
N VAL A 88 0.53 7.78 -28.48
CA VAL A 88 -0.08 6.44 -28.48
C VAL A 88 -0.82 6.19 -27.16
N ASP A 89 -1.55 5.09 -27.09
CA ASP A 89 -2.28 4.71 -25.88
C ASP A 89 -1.30 4.38 -24.75
N VAL A 90 -1.48 5.00 -23.57
CA VAL A 90 -0.59 4.91 -22.41
C VAL A 90 -1.24 4.09 -21.30
N TYR A 91 -0.49 3.12 -20.79
CA TYR A 91 -0.78 2.38 -19.57
C TYR A 91 0.20 2.79 -18.47
N PHE A 92 -0.27 2.90 -17.24
CA PHE A 92 0.58 2.97 -16.05
C PHE A 92 0.63 1.59 -15.38
N ALA A 93 1.80 1.20 -14.87
CA ALA A 93 1.96 0.02 -14.05
C ALA A 93 2.98 0.27 -12.94
N GLY A 94 2.77 -0.35 -11.78
CA GLY A 94 3.65 -0.25 -10.62
C GLY A 94 3.01 -0.87 -9.38
N GLU A 95 3.75 -0.90 -8.28
CA GLU A 95 3.31 -1.56 -7.05
C GLU A 95 3.54 -0.75 -5.77
N SER A 96 3.03 -1.24 -4.64
CA SER A 96 3.27 -0.67 -3.31
C SER A 96 2.78 0.79 -3.22
N HIS A 97 3.60 1.72 -2.74
CA HIS A 97 3.31 3.17 -2.75
C HIS A 97 3.08 3.74 -4.17
N ALA A 98 3.36 3.02 -5.27
CA ALA A 98 2.85 3.43 -6.59
C ALA A 98 1.32 3.39 -6.70
N GLY A 99 0.62 2.71 -5.79
CA GLY A 99 -0.83 2.86 -5.61
C GLY A 99 -1.27 4.28 -5.23
N HIS A 100 -0.36 5.06 -4.63
CA HIS A 100 -0.54 6.48 -4.31
C HIS A 100 -0.15 7.33 -5.53
N TYR A 101 1.07 7.11 -6.05
CA TYR A 101 1.60 7.87 -7.18
C TYR A 101 0.76 7.75 -8.46
N ILE A 102 0.38 6.54 -8.88
CA ILE A 102 -0.25 6.32 -10.20
C ILE A 102 -1.61 7.05 -10.32
N PRO A 103 -2.56 6.93 -9.37
CA PRO A 103 -3.79 7.70 -9.43
C PRO A 103 -3.57 9.21 -9.33
N SER A 104 -2.61 9.67 -8.52
CA SER A 104 -2.29 11.10 -8.38
C SER A 104 -1.75 11.70 -9.69
N MET A 105 -0.77 11.02 -10.31
CA MET A 105 -0.18 11.39 -11.60
C MET A 105 -1.20 11.38 -12.73
N ILE A 106 -2.04 10.33 -12.82
CA ILE A 106 -3.09 10.25 -13.85
C ILE A 106 -4.14 11.35 -13.63
N SER A 107 -4.54 11.63 -12.38
CA SER A 107 -5.41 12.77 -12.04
C SER A 107 -4.84 14.10 -12.52
N HIS A 108 -3.54 14.34 -12.33
CA HIS A 108 -2.86 15.55 -12.82
C HIS A 108 -2.81 15.57 -14.36
N ILE A 109 -2.43 14.47 -15.02
CA ILE A 109 -2.40 14.35 -16.50
C ILE A 109 -3.77 14.63 -17.12
N LEU A 110 -4.85 14.06 -16.56
CA LEU A 110 -6.22 14.30 -17.04
C LEU A 110 -6.64 15.75 -16.84
N ALA A 111 -6.23 16.40 -15.74
CA ALA A 111 -6.48 17.83 -15.52
C ALA A 111 -5.74 18.70 -16.55
N GLN A 112 -4.46 18.42 -16.81
CA GLN A 112 -3.66 19.11 -17.82
C GLN A 112 -4.28 18.95 -19.22
N ASN A 113 -4.54 17.71 -19.66
CA ASN A 113 -5.18 17.40 -20.95
C ASN A 113 -6.46 18.22 -21.20
N ASN A 114 -7.29 18.41 -20.16
CA ASN A 114 -8.54 19.18 -20.23
C ASN A 114 -8.35 20.71 -20.20
N ALA A 115 -7.20 21.22 -19.73
CA ALA A 115 -6.91 22.65 -19.63
C ALA A 115 -6.49 23.31 -20.96
N GLY A 116 -6.23 22.52 -22.00
CA GLY A 116 -5.74 23.02 -23.30
C GLY A 116 -4.23 23.25 -23.31
N ILE A 117 -3.48 22.15 -23.26
CA ILE A 117 -2.01 22.16 -23.16
C ILE A 117 -1.29 22.75 -24.38
N ASN A 118 -0.10 23.30 -24.13
CA ASN A 118 0.90 23.58 -25.16
C ASN A 118 1.96 22.45 -25.15
N GLY A 119 1.57 21.25 -25.57
CA GLY A 119 2.37 20.02 -25.44
C GLY A 119 1.70 18.79 -26.06
N VAL A 120 2.14 17.59 -25.68
CA VAL A 120 1.59 16.31 -26.13
C VAL A 120 0.45 15.88 -25.23
N LYS A 121 -0.74 15.65 -25.80
CA LYS A 121 -1.89 15.10 -25.07
C LYS A 121 -1.62 13.63 -24.79
N VAL A 122 -1.60 13.26 -23.51
CA VAL A 122 -1.28 11.90 -23.07
C VAL A 122 -2.57 11.06 -23.04
N ASN A 123 -2.70 10.09 -23.94
CA ASN A 123 -3.87 9.22 -24.02
C ASN A 123 -3.81 8.07 -23.00
N VAL A 124 -4.00 8.38 -21.71
CA VAL A 124 -4.02 7.37 -20.64
C VAL A 124 -5.30 6.53 -20.72
N ILE A 125 -5.16 5.22 -20.94
CA ILE A 125 -6.31 4.30 -21.08
C ILE A 125 -6.43 3.25 -19.96
N GLY A 126 -5.39 3.06 -19.14
CA GLY A 126 -5.46 2.17 -18.00
C GLY A 126 -4.32 2.31 -16.98
N ALA A 127 -4.56 1.76 -15.79
CA ALA A 127 -3.58 1.60 -14.71
C ALA A 127 -3.64 0.17 -14.16
N ALA A 128 -2.48 -0.47 -13.97
CA ALA A 128 -2.34 -1.76 -13.31
C ALA A 128 -1.51 -1.58 -12.02
N ILE A 129 -2.17 -1.67 -10.86
CA ILE A 129 -1.59 -1.38 -9.55
C ILE A 129 -1.47 -2.69 -8.76
N GLY A 130 -0.23 -3.11 -8.52
CA GLY A 130 0.09 -4.27 -7.71
C GLY A 130 0.21 -3.90 -6.23
N ASN A 131 -0.39 -4.70 -5.35
CA ASN A 131 -0.14 -4.66 -3.91
C ASN A 131 -0.11 -3.23 -3.36
N GLY A 132 -1.11 -2.42 -3.75
CA GLY A 132 -1.02 -0.97 -3.69
C GLY A 132 -1.32 -0.40 -2.30
N TRP A 133 -0.71 0.74 -2.00
CA TRP A 133 -1.02 1.62 -0.87
C TRP A 133 -1.63 2.93 -1.40
N PHE A 134 -2.83 3.30 -0.96
CA PHE A 134 -3.63 4.40 -1.55
C PHE A 134 -4.78 4.94 -0.67
N ASP A 135 -5.20 4.18 0.34
CA ASP A 135 -6.27 4.52 1.30
C ASP A 135 -5.89 4.03 2.72
N PRO A 136 -4.85 4.64 3.35
CA PRO A 136 -4.32 4.22 4.64
C PRO A 136 -5.37 3.94 5.74
N PRO A 137 -6.44 4.77 5.92
CA PRO A 137 -7.46 4.54 6.97
C PRO A 137 -8.16 3.18 6.90
N ASN A 138 -8.29 2.61 5.70
CA ASN A 138 -8.90 1.30 5.48
C ASN A 138 -7.85 0.17 5.33
N GLN A 139 -6.63 0.50 4.90
CA GLN A 139 -5.58 -0.48 4.62
C GLN A 139 -4.75 -0.89 5.83
N TYR A 140 -4.62 -0.05 6.88
CA TYR A 140 -3.93 -0.41 8.13
C TYR A 140 -4.53 -1.63 8.87
N SER A 141 -5.75 -2.07 8.52
CA SER A 141 -6.48 -3.17 9.19
C SER A 141 -5.95 -4.58 8.84
N VAL A 142 -4.67 -4.81 9.11
CA VAL A 142 -3.95 -6.08 8.92
C VAL A 142 -4.49 -7.23 9.79
N THR A 143 -5.18 -6.92 10.90
CA THR A 143 -5.69 -7.90 11.89
C THR A 143 -6.47 -9.05 11.27
N SER A 144 -7.40 -8.73 10.36
CA SER A 144 -8.27 -9.74 9.71
C SER A 144 -7.47 -10.65 8.77
N PHE A 145 -6.49 -10.09 8.05
CA PHE A 145 -5.58 -10.86 7.21
C PHE A 145 -4.72 -11.81 8.06
N ALA A 146 -4.01 -11.28 9.07
CA ALA A 146 -3.12 -12.05 9.92
C ALA A 146 -3.86 -13.20 10.66
N LEU A 147 -5.08 -12.94 11.15
CA LEU A 147 -5.93 -13.97 11.76
C LEU A 147 -6.34 -15.04 10.73
N SER A 148 -6.72 -14.65 9.52
CA SER A 148 -7.10 -15.59 8.45
C SER A 148 -5.94 -16.49 7.98
N LYS A 149 -4.71 -16.00 8.09
CA LYS A 149 -3.47 -16.74 7.81
C LYS A 149 -3.00 -17.62 8.97
N GLY A 150 -3.61 -17.52 10.16
CA GLY A 150 -3.13 -18.18 11.37
C GLY A 150 -1.81 -17.62 11.92
N VAL A 151 -1.41 -16.41 11.49
CA VAL A 151 -0.22 -15.68 11.96
C VAL A 151 -0.41 -15.18 13.40
N ILE A 152 -1.66 -14.86 13.77
CA ILE A 152 -2.07 -14.44 15.11
C ILE A 152 -3.29 -15.24 15.59
N GLY A 153 -3.49 -15.31 16.91
CA GLY A 153 -4.67 -15.93 17.52
C GLY A 153 -5.82 -14.94 17.79
N ILE A 154 -6.89 -15.47 18.39
CA ILE A 154 -8.12 -14.72 18.68
C ILE A 154 -7.91 -13.71 19.83
N GLN A 155 -6.95 -13.93 20.73
CA GLN A 155 -6.64 -12.95 21.80
C GLN A 155 -5.87 -11.75 21.24
N GLU A 156 -4.89 -12.04 20.41
CA GLU A 156 -4.03 -11.09 19.70
C GLU A 156 -4.87 -10.23 18.76
N ALA A 157 -5.77 -10.85 17.97
CA ALA A 157 -6.68 -10.13 17.09
C ALA A 157 -7.54 -9.11 17.87
N ARG A 158 -8.16 -9.50 18.98
CA ARG A 158 -8.95 -8.58 19.82
C ARG A 158 -8.14 -7.44 20.43
N TYR A 159 -6.85 -7.65 20.68
CA TYR A 159 -5.96 -6.58 21.10
C TYR A 159 -5.69 -5.61 19.93
N LEU A 160 -5.38 -6.13 18.74
CA LEU A 160 -5.15 -5.32 17.54
C LEU A 160 -6.40 -4.58 17.07
N ASP A 161 -7.60 -5.15 17.19
CA ASP A 161 -8.87 -4.44 16.95
C ASP A 161 -8.99 -3.18 17.84
N SER A 162 -8.48 -3.23 19.07
CA SER A 162 -8.41 -2.06 19.95
C SER A 162 -7.36 -1.04 19.52
N VAL A 163 -6.26 -1.49 18.90
CA VAL A 163 -5.20 -0.64 18.36
C VAL A 163 -5.69 0.06 17.09
N ASP A 164 -6.38 -0.66 16.20
CA ASP A 164 -7.00 -0.18 14.97
C ASP A 164 -8.03 0.93 15.29
N ALA A 165 -8.90 0.69 16.27
CA ALA A 165 -9.83 1.71 16.78
C ALA A 165 -9.14 2.98 17.32
N ARG A 166 -7.90 2.90 17.82
CA ARG A 166 -7.10 4.09 18.23
C ARG A 166 -6.40 4.74 17.04
N CYS A 167 -5.85 3.96 16.12
CA CYS A 167 -5.28 4.46 14.87
C CYS A 167 -6.30 5.30 14.08
N ARG A 168 -7.52 4.80 13.91
CA ARG A 168 -8.60 5.54 13.23
C ARG A 168 -8.97 6.84 13.95
N ASP A 169 -9.08 6.82 15.28
CA ASP A 169 -9.34 8.03 16.10
C ASP A 169 -8.22 9.11 15.98
N LYS A 170 -7.01 8.73 15.56
CA LYS A 170 -5.91 9.66 15.22
C LYS A 170 -6.01 10.17 13.79
N ILE A 171 -6.20 9.27 12.84
CA ILE A 171 -6.38 9.56 11.40
C ILE A 171 -7.57 10.50 11.18
N ASP A 172 -8.72 10.28 11.85
CA ASP A 172 -9.92 11.13 11.82
C ASP A 172 -9.66 12.57 12.33
N LYS A 173 -8.51 12.81 12.98
CA LYS A 173 -8.05 14.12 13.48
C LYS A 173 -6.87 14.68 12.68
N GLY A 174 -6.44 14.00 11.61
CA GLY A 174 -5.29 14.36 10.78
C GLY A 174 -3.92 13.96 11.34
N ASP A 175 -3.86 13.12 12.39
CA ASP A 175 -2.60 12.51 12.85
C ASP A 175 -2.33 11.23 12.06
N TYR A 176 -1.89 11.41 10.81
CA TYR A 176 -1.47 10.34 9.90
C TYR A 176 -0.13 9.67 10.30
N THR A 177 0.58 10.26 11.28
CA THR A 177 1.87 9.80 11.79
C THR A 177 1.77 9.03 13.11
N ALA A 178 0.54 8.67 13.52
CA ALA A 178 0.28 8.04 14.80
C ALA A 178 1.02 6.71 14.98
N GLY A 179 1.82 6.60 16.04
CA GLY A 179 2.52 5.36 16.41
C GLY A 179 1.57 4.18 16.62
N GLU A 180 0.31 4.43 16.99
CA GLU A 180 -0.73 3.40 17.07
C GLU A 180 -1.04 2.72 15.72
N CYS A 181 -0.84 3.38 14.59
CA CYS A 181 -1.07 2.79 13.26
C CYS A 181 0.07 1.85 12.85
N PHE A 182 1.33 2.30 12.95
CA PHE A 182 2.51 1.46 12.66
C PHE A 182 2.56 0.22 13.57
N ALA A 183 2.19 0.39 14.85
CA ALA A 183 2.13 -0.69 15.82
C ALA A 183 1.22 -1.87 15.40
N LEU A 184 0.24 -1.69 14.51
CA LEU A 184 -0.57 -2.79 13.98
C LEU A 184 0.28 -3.83 13.25
N MET A 185 1.16 -3.36 12.35
CA MET A 185 2.07 -4.22 11.60
C MET A 185 3.16 -4.80 12.52
N ASP A 186 3.76 -3.95 13.37
CA ASP A 186 4.84 -4.37 14.27
C ASP A 186 4.41 -5.50 15.21
N ASN A 187 3.20 -5.43 15.77
CA ASN A 187 2.70 -6.48 16.66
C ASN A 187 2.40 -7.79 15.91
N VAL A 188 1.89 -7.74 14.67
CA VAL A 188 1.71 -8.93 13.82
C VAL A 188 3.04 -9.59 13.51
N VAL A 189 4.05 -8.82 13.10
CA VAL A 189 5.40 -9.34 12.80
C VAL A 189 6.07 -9.88 14.07
N ALA A 190 6.00 -9.15 15.19
CA ALA A 190 6.60 -9.54 16.46
C ALA A 190 6.02 -10.84 17.03
N ALA A 191 4.72 -11.10 16.86
CA ALA A 191 4.07 -12.34 17.28
C ALA A 191 4.67 -13.61 16.64
N THR A 192 5.35 -13.47 15.49
CA THR A 192 5.98 -14.59 14.76
C THR A 192 7.45 -14.85 15.10
N ARG A 193 8.06 -14.03 15.98
CA ARG A 193 9.50 -14.08 16.22
C ARG A 193 9.91 -15.40 16.89
N GLY A 194 10.72 -16.18 16.19
CA GLY A 194 11.25 -17.45 16.69
C GLY A 194 12.44 -17.28 17.65
N LYS A 195 12.87 -18.39 18.25
CA LYS A 195 14.05 -18.45 19.13
C LYS A 195 15.37 -18.17 18.40
N ASP A 196 15.34 -18.28 17.08
CA ASP A 196 16.38 -17.91 16.12
C ASP A 196 16.38 -16.39 15.80
N GLY A 197 15.50 -15.60 16.42
CA GLY A 197 15.35 -14.16 16.17
C GLY A 197 14.59 -13.83 14.87
N MET A 198 14.50 -14.80 13.95
CA MET A 198 13.82 -14.71 12.65
C MET A 198 12.31 -14.56 12.82
N LYS A 199 11.69 -13.72 11.98
CA LYS A 199 10.25 -13.38 11.98
C LYS A 199 9.70 -13.48 10.56
N ILE A 200 8.38 -13.49 10.36
CA ILE A 200 7.82 -13.42 8.99
C ILE A 200 8.26 -12.13 8.30
N ASN A 201 8.32 -12.18 6.98
CA ASN A 201 8.52 -11.00 6.17
C ASN A 201 7.20 -10.23 6.02
N VAL A 202 7.25 -8.90 6.01
CA VAL A 202 6.08 -8.06 5.76
C VAL A 202 5.60 -8.16 4.30
N TYR A 203 6.50 -8.54 3.39
CA TYR A 203 6.21 -8.69 1.97
C TYR A 203 5.76 -10.11 1.57
N ASP A 204 5.94 -11.12 2.43
CA ASP A 204 5.41 -12.48 2.22
C ASP A 204 5.34 -13.24 3.56
N ALA A 205 4.13 -13.58 4.01
CA ALA A 205 3.85 -14.32 5.23
C ALA A 205 4.49 -15.72 5.30
N ARG A 206 4.87 -16.32 4.16
CA ARG A 206 5.55 -17.62 4.05
C ARG A 206 7.05 -17.52 4.30
N VAL A 207 7.65 -16.36 4.05
CA VAL A 207 9.09 -16.13 4.11
C VAL A 207 9.48 -15.67 5.52
N ARG A 208 10.61 -16.15 6.04
CA ARG A 208 11.19 -15.69 7.32
C ARG A 208 12.51 -14.98 7.09
N VAL A 209 12.70 -13.82 7.72
CA VAL A 209 13.87 -12.94 7.54
C VAL A 209 14.46 -12.49 8.88
N ALA A 210 15.74 -12.13 8.87
CA ALA A 210 16.40 -11.50 10.01
C ALA A 210 16.08 -10.01 10.01
N SER A 211 16.47 -9.32 8.93
CA SER A 211 16.12 -7.94 8.61
C SER A 211 15.04 -7.88 7.53
N THR A 212 14.21 -6.84 7.54
CA THR A 212 13.34 -6.54 6.38
C THR A 212 14.15 -6.17 5.14
N ASN A 213 15.37 -5.67 5.33
CA ASN A 213 16.27 -5.21 4.26
C ASN A 213 16.93 -6.39 3.51
N ASP A 214 16.72 -7.63 3.99
CA ASP A 214 17.10 -8.88 3.31
C ASP A 214 16.15 -9.22 2.14
N PHE A 215 15.02 -8.53 2.05
CA PHE A 215 14.06 -8.58 0.95
C PHE A 215 14.16 -7.30 0.10
N PRO A 216 13.93 -7.36 -1.22
CA PRO A 216 13.72 -8.57 -2.03
C PRO A 216 15.02 -9.35 -2.30
N PRO A 217 14.95 -10.69 -2.40
CA PRO A 217 16.12 -11.52 -2.74
C PRO A 217 16.79 -11.06 -4.04
N GLY A 218 18.04 -10.58 -3.91
CA GLY A 218 18.81 -10.05 -5.03
C GLY A 218 18.96 -8.53 -5.05
N ASN A 219 18.25 -7.78 -4.18
CA ASN A 219 18.45 -6.33 -4.04
C ASN A 219 19.92 -5.94 -3.87
N LYS A 220 20.66 -6.63 -2.98
CA LYS A 220 22.08 -6.33 -2.74
C LYS A 220 22.98 -6.67 -3.93
N ALA A 221 22.53 -7.51 -4.87
CA ALA A 221 23.21 -7.71 -6.15
C ALA A 221 22.94 -6.55 -7.13
N VAL A 222 21.72 -6.01 -7.17
CA VAL A 222 21.40 -4.78 -7.95
C VAL A 222 22.14 -3.56 -7.38
N GLU A 223 22.17 -3.41 -6.05
CA GLU A 223 22.91 -2.33 -5.38
C GLU A 223 24.41 -2.41 -5.62
N ALA A 224 25.01 -3.60 -5.58
CA ALA A 224 26.41 -3.77 -5.97
C ALA A 224 26.62 -3.51 -7.48
N TYR A 225 25.70 -3.95 -8.35
CA TYR A 225 25.84 -3.81 -9.79
C TYR A 225 25.73 -2.35 -10.26
N LEU A 226 24.83 -1.53 -9.68
CA LEU A 226 24.58 -0.13 -10.06
C LEU A 226 25.24 0.91 -9.12
N GLY A 227 25.51 0.56 -7.86
CA GLY A 227 25.82 1.46 -6.74
C GLY A 227 27.17 1.23 -6.04
N ASP A 228 28.06 0.48 -6.66
CA ASP A 228 29.49 0.34 -6.32
C ASP A 228 30.25 1.62 -6.70
N GLY A 229 30.09 2.67 -5.88
CA GLY A 229 30.32 4.08 -6.25
C GLY A 229 31.73 4.46 -6.71
N ASN A 230 32.76 3.67 -6.38
CA ASN A 230 34.15 4.05 -6.66
C ASN A 230 34.82 3.27 -7.78
N SER A 231 34.25 2.15 -8.25
CA SER A 231 34.92 1.29 -9.21
C SER A 231 34.94 1.86 -10.64
N GLN A 232 36.01 1.55 -11.38
CA GLN A 232 36.09 1.85 -12.81
C GLN A 232 35.02 1.10 -13.62
N ARG A 233 34.55 -0.06 -13.10
CA ARG A 233 33.43 -0.83 -13.65
C ARG A 233 32.13 -0.02 -13.60
N ARG A 234 31.78 0.58 -12.45
CA ARG A 234 30.58 1.43 -12.34
C ARG A 234 30.65 2.62 -13.30
N LYS A 235 31.79 3.33 -13.35
CA LYS A 235 31.97 4.49 -14.24
C LYS A 235 31.80 4.13 -15.71
N ALA A 236 32.32 2.97 -16.13
CA ALA A 236 32.09 2.44 -17.48
C ALA A 236 30.62 2.06 -17.72
N LEU A 237 29.95 1.42 -16.75
CA LEU A 237 28.53 1.08 -16.84
C LEU A 237 27.63 2.32 -16.92
N MET A 238 27.84 3.33 -16.07
CA MET A 238 27.10 4.60 -16.11
C MET A 238 27.32 5.34 -17.43
N GLN A 239 28.51 5.25 -18.04
CA GLN A 239 28.75 5.76 -19.39
C GLN A 239 27.97 4.99 -20.47
N GLN A 240 27.91 3.65 -20.38
CA GLN A 240 27.18 2.79 -21.32
C GLN A 240 25.66 3.01 -21.28
N ILE A 241 25.08 3.21 -20.08
CA ILE A 241 23.64 3.51 -19.92
C ILE A 241 23.31 5.02 -19.97
N HIS A 242 24.28 5.85 -20.36
CA HIS A 242 24.17 7.32 -20.46
C HIS A 242 23.83 8.07 -19.16
N ALA A 243 23.99 7.43 -18.00
CA ALA A 243 23.78 7.98 -16.66
C ALA A 243 25.06 8.62 -16.05
N SER A 244 26.05 9.00 -16.85
CA SER A 244 27.35 9.49 -16.36
C SER A 244 27.30 10.79 -15.55
N GLN A 245 26.21 11.57 -15.66
CA GLN A 245 25.99 12.75 -14.80
C GLN A 245 25.76 12.36 -13.33
N ASN A 246 25.31 11.14 -13.04
CA ASN A 246 25.11 10.65 -11.69
C ASN A 246 26.43 10.60 -10.91
N GLU A 247 27.51 10.16 -11.57
CA GLU A 247 28.87 10.19 -11.03
C GLU A 247 29.30 11.62 -10.67
N VAL A 248 29.00 12.60 -11.54
CA VAL A 248 29.36 14.02 -11.36
C VAL A 248 28.62 14.65 -10.17
N GLN A 249 27.39 14.25 -9.88
CA GLN A 249 26.58 14.79 -8.77
C GLN A 249 26.71 13.98 -7.46
N GLY A 250 27.45 12.87 -7.48
CA GLY A 250 27.58 11.94 -6.36
C GLY A 250 26.34 11.08 -6.11
N GLN A 251 25.44 10.94 -7.09
CA GLN A 251 24.29 10.04 -6.99
C GLN A 251 24.76 8.59 -7.13
N ILE A 252 24.66 7.83 -6.05
CA ILE A 252 24.95 6.40 -6.00
C ILE A 252 23.61 5.65 -5.98
N TYR A 253 23.50 4.55 -6.71
CA TYR A 253 22.28 3.73 -6.66
C TYR A 253 22.17 3.04 -5.30
N ARG A 254 20.99 3.19 -4.69
CA ARG A 254 20.42 2.27 -3.70
C ARG A 254 19.04 1.87 -4.20
N GLU A 255 18.57 0.74 -3.70
CA GLU A 255 17.21 0.24 -3.92
C GLU A 255 16.19 1.28 -3.44
N CYS A 256 16.21 1.58 -2.15
CA CYS A 256 15.49 2.66 -1.51
C CYS A 256 16.47 3.77 -1.11
N ASN A 257 16.11 5.03 -1.36
CA ASN A 257 16.95 6.20 -1.07
C ASN A 257 16.26 7.11 -0.04
N ASP A 258 16.85 7.22 1.15
CA ASP A 258 16.30 7.99 2.27
C ASP A 258 15.90 9.44 1.95
N PRO A 259 16.64 10.23 1.14
CA PRO A 259 16.30 11.65 0.95
C PRO A 259 14.93 11.89 0.30
N ALA A 260 14.47 10.99 -0.58
CA ALA A 260 13.15 11.07 -1.18
C ALA A 260 12.06 10.67 -0.17
N TYR A 261 12.26 9.56 0.54
CA TYR A 261 11.35 9.09 1.60
C TYR A 261 11.21 10.10 2.74
N LEU A 262 12.32 10.61 3.27
CA LEU A 262 12.35 11.57 4.38
C LEU A 262 11.69 12.91 4.05
N ALA A 263 11.65 13.30 2.76
CA ALA A 263 10.96 14.50 2.28
C ALA A 263 9.44 14.31 2.10
N LEU A 264 8.97 13.06 2.00
CA LEU A 264 7.57 12.72 1.70
C LEU A 264 6.84 11.99 2.84
N LYS A 265 7.54 11.47 3.86
CA LYS A 265 6.98 10.65 4.96
C LYS A 265 5.80 11.26 5.73
N SER A 266 5.58 12.57 5.67
CA SER A 266 4.39 13.22 6.26
C SER A 266 3.11 13.02 5.43
N HIS A 267 3.23 12.64 4.16
CA HIS A 267 2.15 12.38 3.22
C HIS A 267 1.83 10.88 3.07
N ASP A 268 2.65 9.98 3.62
CA ASP A 268 2.49 8.52 3.45
C ASP A 268 1.19 7.95 4.06
N GLY A 269 0.63 8.62 5.07
CA GLY A 269 -0.68 8.29 5.64
C GLY A 269 -1.85 9.10 5.04
N GLU A 270 -1.61 10.00 4.07
CA GLU A 270 -2.68 10.63 3.28
C GLU A 270 -3.18 9.66 2.19
N GLY A 271 -4.43 9.79 1.74
CA GLY A 271 -5.05 8.86 0.79
C GLY A 271 -5.47 9.49 -0.55
N VAL A 272 -5.15 8.83 -1.67
CA VAL A 272 -5.45 9.30 -3.04
C VAL A 272 -6.79 8.85 -3.59
N VAL A 273 -7.73 8.40 -2.74
CA VAL A 273 -9.12 8.06 -3.14
C VAL A 273 -9.79 9.15 -4.00
N PRO A 274 -9.60 10.47 -3.77
CA PRO A 274 -10.11 11.51 -4.67
C PRO A 274 -9.50 11.47 -6.08
N ALA A 275 -8.24 11.05 -6.22
CA ALA A 275 -7.55 10.92 -7.50
C ALA A 275 -7.97 9.64 -8.25
N ILE A 276 -8.13 8.51 -7.54
CA ILE A 276 -8.71 7.27 -8.09
C ILE A 276 -10.09 7.55 -8.70
N LYS A 277 -10.94 8.30 -7.99
CA LYS A 277 -12.26 8.72 -8.49
C LYS A 277 -12.18 9.54 -9.79
N LYS A 278 -11.21 10.46 -9.92
CA LYS A 278 -10.97 11.19 -11.18
C LYS A 278 -10.52 10.27 -12.32
N CYS A 279 -9.67 9.27 -12.04
CA CYS A 279 -9.23 8.30 -13.03
C CYS A 279 -10.41 7.49 -13.58
N LEU A 280 -11.26 6.96 -12.70
CA LEU A 280 -12.46 6.19 -13.04
C LEU A 280 -13.47 7.04 -13.82
N SER A 281 -13.75 8.28 -13.37
CA SER A 281 -14.59 9.24 -14.12
C SER A 281 -13.99 9.70 -15.44
N GLY A 282 -12.66 9.63 -15.58
CA GLY A 282 -11.93 9.91 -16.82
C GLY A 282 -11.91 8.76 -17.83
N GLY A 283 -12.52 7.61 -17.52
CA GLY A 283 -12.55 6.43 -18.39
C GLY A 283 -11.30 5.54 -18.32
N VAL A 284 -10.40 5.76 -17.36
CA VAL A 284 -9.19 4.95 -17.18
C VAL A 284 -9.56 3.60 -16.58
N ARG A 285 -9.20 2.49 -17.24
CA ARG A 285 -9.45 1.13 -16.73
C ARG A 285 -8.44 0.79 -15.63
N MET A 286 -8.89 0.54 -14.41
CA MET A 286 -8.03 0.25 -13.27
C MET A 286 -8.06 -1.23 -12.89
N LEU A 287 -6.97 -1.95 -13.17
CA LEU A 287 -6.71 -3.27 -12.61
C LEU A 287 -5.94 -3.10 -11.29
N TRP A 288 -6.53 -3.57 -10.21
CA TRP A 288 -5.84 -3.78 -8.95
C TRP A 288 -5.49 -5.26 -8.86
N PHE A 289 -4.24 -5.58 -8.54
CA PHE A 289 -3.83 -6.96 -8.29
C PHE A 289 -3.13 -7.07 -6.94
N ASN A 290 -3.35 -8.17 -6.22
CA ASN A 290 -2.71 -8.42 -4.93
C ASN A 290 -2.24 -9.87 -4.87
N GLY A 291 -0.96 -10.09 -4.62
CA GLY A 291 -0.50 -11.38 -4.12
C GLY A 291 -1.15 -11.69 -2.76
N MET A 292 -1.63 -12.92 -2.60
CA MET A 292 -2.41 -13.34 -1.44
C MET A 292 -1.59 -13.57 -0.16
N GLU A 293 -0.25 -13.52 -0.24
CA GLU A 293 0.66 -13.76 0.88
C GLU A 293 1.32 -12.47 1.42
N ASP A 294 1.12 -11.33 0.75
CA ASP A 294 1.57 -10.01 1.21
C ASP A 294 0.89 -9.60 2.52
N VAL A 295 1.66 -9.09 3.48
CA VAL A 295 1.17 -8.60 4.78
C VAL A 295 0.99 -7.08 4.74
N ILE A 296 1.96 -6.34 4.20
CA ILE A 296 2.02 -4.87 4.28
C ILE A 296 0.92 -4.21 3.45
N CYS A 297 0.73 -4.62 2.20
CA CYS A 297 -0.35 -4.16 1.33
C CYS A 297 -1.34 -5.29 1.01
N ASN A 298 -1.66 -6.07 2.06
CA ASN A 298 -2.43 -7.30 1.97
C ASN A 298 -3.75 -7.19 1.19
N HIS A 299 -4.13 -8.31 0.58
CA HIS A 299 -5.32 -8.45 -0.25
C HIS A 299 -6.65 -8.21 0.48
N TYR A 300 -6.67 -8.11 1.82
CA TYR A 300 -7.89 -7.84 2.59
C TYR A 300 -8.12 -6.33 2.69
N GLY A 301 -7.15 -5.58 3.23
CA GLY A 301 -7.20 -4.12 3.31
C GLY A 301 -7.39 -3.47 1.93
N ASN A 302 -6.70 -3.98 0.90
CA ASN A 302 -6.91 -3.55 -0.49
C ASN A 302 -8.37 -3.74 -0.94
N GLU A 303 -9.04 -4.87 -0.66
CA GLU A 303 -10.45 -5.01 -1.05
C GLU A 303 -11.39 -4.12 -0.23
N VAL A 304 -11.15 -3.97 1.08
CA VAL A 304 -11.97 -3.09 1.95
C VAL A 304 -11.91 -1.64 1.45
N ALA A 305 -10.71 -1.15 1.12
CA ALA A 305 -10.51 0.17 0.54
C ALA A 305 -11.23 0.34 -0.81
N LEU A 306 -11.04 -0.59 -1.76
CA LEU A 306 -11.69 -0.53 -3.08
C LEU A 306 -13.22 -0.60 -3.02
N ASP A 307 -13.77 -1.37 -2.07
CA ASP A 307 -15.21 -1.41 -1.82
C ASP A 307 -15.69 -0.12 -1.09
N GLY A 308 -14.82 0.53 -0.32
CA GLY A 308 -15.07 1.84 0.29
C GLY A 308 -15.23 3.00 -0.71
N ILE A 309 -14.65 2.91 -1.91
CA ILE A 309 -14.65 4.02 -2.89
C ILE A 309 -16.07 4.32 -3.39
N VAL A 310 -16.53 5.55 -3.15
CA VAL A 310 -17.82 6.05 -3.66
C VAL A 310 -17.66 6.70 -5.03
N TRP A 311 -18.05 6.00 -6.09
CA TRP A 311 -18.02 6.43 -7.49
C TRP A 311 -19.21 5.84 -8.28
N GLU A 312 -19.41 6.25 -9.53
CA GLU A 312 -20.59 5.87 -10.35
C GLU A 312 -20.77 4.36 -10.51
N GLY A 313 -19.71 3.61 -10.81
CA GLY A 313 -19.74 2.16 -10.96
C GLY A 313 -19.64 1.36 -9.65
N GLN A 314 -19.70 2.00 -8.47
CA GLN A 314 -19.47 1.33 -7.19
C GLN A 314 -20.38 0.11 -6.99
N ASP A 315 -21.66 0.21 -7.37
CA ASP A 315 -22.65 -0.84 -7.12
C ASP A 315 -22.44 -2.02 -8.08
N GLY A 316 -21.92 -1.76 -9.28
CA GLY A 316 -21.47 -2.78 -10.21
C GLY A 316 -20.27 -3.55 -9.68
N PHE A 317 -19.28 -2.86 -9.11
CA PHE A 317 -18.11 -3.52 -8.49
C PHE A 317 -18.48 -4.31 -7.23
N LYS A 318 -19.27 -3.71 -6.33
CA LYS A 318 -19.76 -4.31 -5.07
C LYS A 318 -20.54 -5.60 -5.28
N ASN A 319 -21.45 -5.59 -6.24
CA ASN A 319 -22.31 -6.73 -6.55
C ASN A 319 -21.74 -7.62 -7.68
N SER A 320 -20.52 -7.36 -8.15
CA SER A 320 -19.87 -8.21 -9.15
C SER A 320 -19.61 -9.61 -8.61
N LYS A 321 -19.69 -10.59 -9.50
CA LYS A 321 -19.38 -11.99 -9.18
C LYS A 321 -17.87 -12.15 -9.01
N ARG A 322 -17.47 -13.20 -8.29
CA ARG A 322 -16.08 -13.64 -8.24
C ARG A 322 -15.88 -14.82 -9.17
N TYR A 323 -14.74 -14.83 -9.85
CA TYR A 323 -14.38 -15.85 -10.84
C TYR A 323 -13.02 -16.46 -10.49
N MET A 324 -12.85 -17.73 -10.81
CA MET A 324 -11.54 -18.37 -10.79
C MET A 324 -10.78 -18.00 -12.06
N TRP A 325 -9.53 -17.58 -11.92
CA TRP A 325 -8.65 -17.21 -13.02
C TRP A 325 -7.46 -18.17 -13.10
N THR A 326 -7.16 -18.63 -14.32
CA THR A 326 -6.19 -19.69 -14.68
C THR A 326 -5.00 -19.18 -15.49
N ALA A 327 -5.02 -17.90 -15.91
CA ALA A 327 -4.04 -17.27 -16.80
C ALA A 327 -3.86 -17.97 -18.17
N ASP A 328 -4.83 -18.81 -18.55
CA ASP A 328 -4.80 -19.74 -19.70
C ASP A 328 -3.51 -20.60 -19.78
N MET A 329 -2.95 -20.98 -18.62
CA MET A 329 -1.72 -21.80 -18.56
C MET A 329 -1.98 -23.29 -18.28
N ASP A 330 -2.81 -23.59 -17.28
CA ASP A 330 -3.20 -24.95 -16.90
C ASP A 330 -4.60 -24.96 -16.25
N GLU A 331 -5.11 -26.14 -15.87
CA GLU A 331 -6.40 -26.27 -15.16
C GLU A 331 -6.39 -25.69 -13.73
N GLY A 332 -5.23 -25.23 -13.24
CA GLY A 332 -5.02 -24.78 -11.88
C GLY A 332 -5.39 -23.31 -11.65
N VAL A 333 -6.19 -23.06 -10.61
CA VAL A 333 -6.55 -21.69 -10.20
C VAL A 333 -5.29 -20.93 -9.75
N LYS A 334 -4.97 -19.87 -10.50
CA LYS A 334 -3.89 -18.91 -10.20
C LYS A 334 -4.38 -17.74 -9.37
N GLY A 335 -5.66 -17.36 -9.51
CA GLY A 335 -6.24 -16.28 -8.71
C GLY A 335 -7.77 -16.20 -8.72
N TYR A 336 -8.27 -15.16 -8.06
CA TYR A 336 -9.69 -14.85 -7.93
C TYR A 336 -9.96 -13.42 -8.40
N LEU A 337 -10.73 -13.27 -9.47
CA LEU A 337 -11.12 -11.99 -10.06
C LEU A 337 -12.44 -11.50 -9.45
N LYS A 338 -12.54 -10.20 -9.16
CA LYS A 338 -13.77 -9.43 -8.86
C LYS A 338 -13.86 -8.28 -9.87
N GLY A 339 -15.07 -7.98 -10.35
CA GLY A 339 -15.30 -7.05 -11.46
C GLY A 339 -15.26 -7.75 -12.82
N SER A 340 -16.31 -7.54 -13.63
CA SER A 340 -16.45 -8.18 -14.94
C SER A 340 -15.44 -7.67 -15.98
N PRO A 341 -15.11 -8.46 -17.02
CA PRO A 341 -14.28 -8.02 -18.14
C PRO A 341 -14.78 -6.71 -18.77
N GLY A 342 -13.86 -5.80 -19.10
CA GLY A 342 -14.18 -4.49 -19.68
C GLY A 342 -14.82 -3.48 -18.72
N SER A 343 -15.03 -3.82 -17.43
CA SER A 343 -15.43 -2.85 -16.41
C SER A 343 -14.28 -1.89 -16.04
N SER A 344 -14.60 -0.68 -15.58
CA SER A 344 -13.58 0.34 -15.27
C SER A 344 -12.71 0.01 -14.05
N MET A 345 -13.10 -0.98 -13.23
CA MET A 345 -12.34 -1.40 -12.05
C MET A 345 -12.44 -2.91 -11.84
N GLN A 346 -11.29 -3.59 -11.89
CA GLN A 346 -11.13 -5.01 -11.60
C GLN A 346 -10.19 -5.20 -10.40
N LEU A 347 -10.41 -6.27 -9.63
CA LEU A 347 -9.54 -6.69 -8.53
C LEU A 347 -9.17 -8.18 -8.70
N LEU A 348 -7.89 -8.48 -8.91
CA LEU A 348 -7.36 -9.83 -9.08
C LEU A 348 -6.50 -10.25 -7.88
N LYS A 349 -6.96 -11.23 -7.11
CA LYS A 349 -6.20 -11.80 -5.98
C LYS A 349 -5.42 -13.01 -6.45
N ILE A 350 -4.10 -12.93 -6.45
CA ILE A 350 -3.19 -13.94 -7.02
C ILE A 350 -2.70 -14.83 -5.89
N LYS A 351 -3.02 -16.13 -5.98
CA LYS A 351 -2.58 -17.12 -5.01
C LYS A 351 -1.06 -17.25 -5.05
N ASP A 352 -0.46 -17.70 -3.95
CA ASP A 352 0.92 -18.18 -3.90
C ASP A 352 1.98 -17.12 -4.28
N ALA A 353 1.65 -15.83 -4.19
CA ALA A 353 2.55 -14.68 -4.36
C ALA A 353 2.40 -13.68 -3.20
N GLY A 354 3.49 -13.00 -2.84
CA GLY A 354 3.58 -11.94 -1.85
C GLY A 354 3.39 -10.54 -2.45
N HIS A 355 4.25 -9.60 -2.05
CA HIS A 355 4.19 -8.20 -2.49
C HIS A 355 4.56 -8.05 -3.97
N MET A 356 5.73 -8.60 -4.35
CA MET A 356 6.31 -8.45 -5.69
C MET A 356 5.86 -9.58 -6.61
N VAL A 357 4.58 -9.56 -6.99
CA VAL A 357 3.92 -10.64 -7.76
C VAL A 357 4.72 -11.17 -8.96
N PRO A 358 5.34 -10.33 -9.83
CA PRO A 358 6.09 -10.83 -10.98
C PRO A 358 7.49 -11.36 -10.62
N MET A 359 7.95 -11.23 -9.37
CA MET A 359 9.11 -11.95 -8.84
C MET A 359 8.72 -13.38 -8.42
N ASP A 360 7.63 -13.51 -7.66
CA ASP A 360 7.20 -14.81 -7.10
C ASP A 360 6.66 -15.76 -8.16
N LEU A 361 5.81 -15.24 -9.07
CA LEU A 361 5.13 -15.99 -10.12
C LEU A 361 5.28 -15.26 -11.46
N PRO A 362 6.49 -15.19 -12.04
CA PRO A 362 6.79 -14.39 -13.23
C PRO A 362 5.91 -14.79 -14.43
N GLU A 363 5.62 -16.09 -14.59
CA GLU A 363 4.73 -16.61 -15.64
C GLU A 363 3.26 -16.20 -15.43
N VAL A 364 2.78 -16.07 -14.19
CA VAL A 364 1.46 -15.51 -13.89
C VAL A 364 1.43 -14.01 -14.15
N GLY A 365 2.51 -13.32 -13.75
CA GLY A 365 2.66 -11.86 -13.91
C GLY A 365 2.66 -11.39 -15.36
N ILE A 366 3.28 -12.13 -16.30
CA ILE A 366 3.20 -11.80 -17.73
C ILE A 366 1.80 -12.00 -18.30
N ARG A 367 1.14 -13.14 -18.01
CA ARG A 367 -0.20 -13.46 -18.55
C ARG A 367 -1.26 -12.46 -18.08
N MET A 368 -1.20 -12.05 -16.81
CA MET A 368 -2.02 -10.96 -16.27
C MET A 368 -1.83 -9.66 -17.08
N MET A 369 -0.58 -9.29 -17.36
CA MET A 369 -0.29 -8.04 -18.06
C MET A 369 -0.70 -8.09 -19.54
N GLU A 370 -0.54 -9.25 -20.20
CA GLU A 370 -1.04 -9.51 -21.55
C GLU A 370 -2.57 -9.31 -21.63
N GLU A 371 -3.34 -9.97 -20.76
CA GLU A 371 -4.79 -9.79 -20.71
C GLU A 371 -5.20 -8.34 -20.41
N PHE A 372 -4.49 -7.66 -19.51
CA PHE A 372 -4.77 -6.26 -19.15
C PHE A 372 -4.60 -5.31 -20.35
N VAL A 373 -3.47 -5.38 -21.07
CA VAL A 373 -3.21 -4.48 -22.21
C VAL A 373 -4.07 -4.81 -23.44
N GLU A 374 -4.55 -6.06 -23.56
CA GLU A 374 -5.53 -6.46 -24.57
C GLU A 374 -6.97 -5.94 -24.29
N GLY A 375 -7.28 -5.56 -23.05
CA GLY A 375 -8.60 -4.99 -22.70
C GLY A 375 -9.04 -5.13 -21.25
N GLY A 376 -8.42 -6.05 -20.49
CA GLY A 376 -8.77 -6.36 -19.09
C GLY A 376 -8.75 -7.86 -18.82
N ILE A 377 -8.67 -8.24 -17.55
CA ILE A 377 -8.59 -9.65 -17.13
C ILE A 377 -9.90 -10.36 -17.47
N LYS A 378 -9.79 -11.56 -18.05
CA LYS A 378 -10.90 -12.34 -18.59
C LYS A 378 -11.41 -13.36 -17.57
N GLU A 379 -12.65 -13.82 -17.74
CA GLU A 379 -13.24 -14.86 -16.88
C GLU A 379 -12.73 -16.25 -17.31
N GLY A 380 -11.95 -16.91 -16.46
CA GLY A 380 -11.34 -18.22 -16.79
C GLY A 380 -12.26 -19.44 -16.63
N TRP A 381 -13.41 -19.29 -15.95
CA TRP A 381 -14.39 -20.37 -15.71
C TRP A 381 -15.83 -19.83 -15.70
N GLU A 382 -16.75 -20.58 -16.29
CA GLU A 382 -18.19 -20.25 -16.34
C GLU A 382 -18.87 -20.15 -14.97
N GLU A 383 -20.02 -19.46 -14.97
CA GLU A 383 -20.72 -18.99 -13.78
C GLU A 383 -21.24 -20.11 -12.85
N LYS A 384 -20.50 -20.37 -11.78
CA LYS A 384 -20.97 -21.10 -10.57
C LYS A 384 -20.70 -20.35 -9.26
N GLY A 385 -20.35 -19.06 -9.34
CA GLY A 385 -20.11 -18.21 -8.18
C GLY A 385 -21.40 -17.85 -7.43
N LEU A 386 -21.41 -18.06 -6.12
CA LEU A 386 -22.53 -17.71 -5.23
C LEU A 386 -22.80 -16.19 -5.27
N ARG A 387 -24.04 -15.79 -5.58
CA ARG A 387 -24.42 -14.38 -5.65
C ARG A 387 -24.79 -13.86 -4.26
N THR A 388 -24.15 -12.77 -3.81
CA THR A 388 -24.46 -12.11 -2.52
C THR A 388 -25.92 -11.66 -2.43
N GLY A 389 -26.50 -11.19 -3.54
CA GLY A 389 -27.92 -10.85 -3.63
C GLY A 389 -28.89 -12.04 -3.62
N GLU A 390 -28.41 -13.27 -3.83
CA GLU A 390 -29.22 -14.49 -3.67
C GLU A 390 -29.17 -14.98 -2.23
N TYR A 391 -28.01 -14.95 -1.57
CA TYR A 391 -27.91 -15.21 -0.12
C TYR A 391 -28.88 -14.35 0.70
N LEU A 392 -29.03 -13.06 0.40
CA LEU A 392 -30.01 -12.20 1.08
C LEU A 392 -31.46 -12.67 0.87
N LYS A 393 -31.81 -13.21 -0.30
CA LYS A 393 -33.14 -13.77 -0.55
C LYS A 393 -33.34 -15.14 0.10
N GLU A 394 -32.36 -16.03 0.01
CA GLU A 394 -32.41 -17.38 0.57
C GLU A 394 -32.42 -17.37 2.11
N CYS A 395 -31.70 -16.44 2.73
CA CYS A 395 -31.79 -16.18 4.18
C CYS A 395 -33.04 -15.38 4.59
N GLY A 396 -33.99 -15.11 3.69
CA GLY A 396 -35.24 -14.41 3.96
C GLY A 396 -35.11 -12.92 4.27
N PHE A 397 -33.96 -12.32 4.00
CA PHE A 397 -33.61 -10.95 4.37
C PHE A 397 -33.99 -9.96 3.26
N THR A 398 -35.30 -9.69 3.12
CA THR A 398 -35.79 -8.61 2.23
C THR A 398 -35.28 -7.25 2.72
N PRO A 399 -34.53 -6.48 1.91
CA PRO A 399 -34.20 -5.09 2.24
C PRO A 399 -35.48 -4.27 2.42
N GLY A 400 -35.53 -3.41 3.45
CA GLY A 400 -36.72 -2.66 3.85
C GLY A 400 -37.11 -1.52 2.89
N GLY A 401 -37.44 -1.85 1.64
CA GLY A 401 -37.93 -0.91 0.65
C GLY A 401 -39.34 -0.41 0.98
N GLY A 402 -39.44 0.82 1.51
CA GLY A 402 -40.70 1.51 1.75
C GLY A 402 -41.42 1.92 0.47
N GLY A 403 -42.03 0.96 -0.24
CA GLY A 403 -42.76 1.18 -1.49
C GLY A 403 -44.22 0.71 -1.39
N ALA A 404 -45.13 1.61 -1.02
CA ALA A 404 -46.54 1.28 -0.89
C ALA A 404 -47.21 1.04 -2.26
N THR A 405 -47.64 -0.19 -2.52
CA THR A 405 -48.58 -0.53 -3.60
C THR A 405 -49.67 -1.45 -3.06
N SER A 406 -50.88 -1.30 -3.57
CA SER A 406 -52.10 -1.90 -3.02
C SER A 406 -52.38 -3.29 -3.59
N GLY A 407 -52.72 -4.24 -2.72
CA GLY A 407 -53.28 -5.54 -3.10
C GLY A 407 -54.32 -6.00 -2.07
N GLU A 408 -55.54 -6.30 -2.53
CA GLU A 408 -56.61 -6.80 -1.66
C GLU A 408 -56.45 -8.30 -1.39
N GLY A 409 -56.62 -8.74 -0.14
CA GLY A 409 -56.53 -10.15 0.25
C GLY A 409 -57.02 -10.37 1.67
N GLY A 410 -58.29 -10.72 1.83
CA GLY A 410 -58.93 -10.81 3.15
C GLY A 410 -58.46 -11.99 4.01
N GLY A 411 -57.82 -11.71 5.14
CA GLY A 411 -57.41 -12.69 6.15
C GLY A 411 -57.65 -12.16 7.57
N LYS A 412 -58.53 -12.82 8.32
CA LYS A 412 -59.14 -12.36 9.59
C LYS A 412 -58.15 -11.75 10.58
N ASP A 413 -58.51 -10.58 11.12
CA ASP A 413 -57.70 -9.76 12.01
C ASP A 413 -57.31 -10.43 13.34
N VAL A 414 -56.04 -10.24 13.72
CA VAL A 414 -55.63 -10.15 15.12
C VAL A 414 -55.06 -8.75 15.32
N SER A 415 -55.84 -7.86 15.94
CA SER A 415 -55.55 -6.42 16.01
C SER A 415 -54.16 -6.12 16.60
N THR A 416 -53.30 -5.51 15.77
CA THR A 416 -51.89 -5.14 16.03
C THR A 416 -51.70 -4.36 17.34
N ALA A 417 -52.72 -3.60 17.76
CA ALA A 417 -52.73 -2.88 19.03
C ALA A 417 -52.45 -3.77 20.26
N HIS A 418 -52.86 -5.05 20.24
CA HIS A 418 -52.62 -5.98 21.35
C HIS A 418 -51.13 -6.35 21.46
N VAL A 419 -50.46 -6.60 20.34
CA VAL A 419 -49.02 -6.94 20.32
C VAL A 419 -48.20 -5.74 20.78
N VAL A 420 -48.55 -4.54 20.33
CA VAL A 420 -47.89 -3.29 20.76
C VAL A 420 -48.13 -3.04 22.26
N ALA A 421 -49.35 -3.20 22.77
CA ALA A 421 -49.66 -3.00 24.18
C ALA A 421 -48.91 -3.98 25.10
N ILE A 422 -48.79 -5.25 24.71
CA ILE A 422 -48.04 -6.27 25.45
C ILE A 422 -46.54 -5.92 25.51
N SER A 423 -45.95 -5.48 24.39
CA SER A 423 -44.55 -5.04 24.34
C SER A 423 -44.28 -3.81 25.21
N PHE A 424 -45.18 -2.81 25.21
CA PHE A 424 -45.05 -1.64 26.10
C PHE A 424 -45.18 -2.02 27.59
N LEU A 425 -46.07 -2.93 27.96
CA LEU A 425 -46.21 -3.44 29.33
C LEU A 425 -44.95 -4.21 29.79
N ALA A 426 -44.37 -5.03 28.92
CA ALA A 426 -43.12 -5.74 29.21
C ALA A 426 -41.94 -4.77 29.40
N PHE A 427 -41.82 -3.75 28.56
CA PHE A 427 -40.76 -2.75 28.68
C PHE A 427 -40.92 -1.85 29.93
N ALA A 428 -42.16 -1.45 30.25
CA ALA A 428 -42.47 -0.67 31.45
C ALA A 428 -42.19 -1.45 32.75
N THR A 429 -42.50 -2.74 32.79
CA THR A 429 -42.19 -3.59 33.95
C THR A 429 -40.69 -3.85 34.10
N LEU A 430 -39.94 -4.02 33.01
CA LEU A 430 -38.47 -4.07 33.03
C LEU A 430 -37.84 -2.79 33.60
N LEU A 431 -38.29 -1.61 33.17
CA LEU A 431 -37.83 -0.32 33.69
C LEU A 431 -38.19 -0.12 35.17
N LEU A 432 -39.36 -0.59 35.61
CA LEU A 432 -39.76 -0.54 37.02
C LEU A 432 -38.87 -1.45 37.89
N VAL A 433 -38.62 -2.68 37.45
CA VAL A 433 -37.71 -3.64 38.11
C VAL A 433 -36.28 -3.10 38.18
N ALA A 434 -35.78 -2.49 37.10
CA ALA A 434 -34.48 -1.84 37.09
C ALA A 434 -34.38 -0.70 38.11
N ARG A 435 -35.37 0.21 38.15
CA ARG A 435 -35.43 1.31 39.13
C ARG A 435 -35.53 0.81 40.57
N LEU A 436 -36.37 -0.18 40.85
CA LEU A 436 -36.50 -0.78 42.18
C LEU A 436 -35.22 -1.50 42.62
N THR A 437 -34.50 -2.13 41.69
CA THR A 437 -33.22 -2.79 41.97
C THR A 437 -32.12 -1.77 42.28
N TYR A 438 -32.03 -0.70 41.48
CA TYR A 438 -31.09 0.40 41.69
C TYR A 438 -31.30 1.11 43.04
N ALA A 439 -32.56 1.50 43.34
CA ALA A 439 -32.91 2.13 44.62
C ALA A 439 -32.61 1.23 45.84
N ARG A 440 -32.70 -0.10 45.68
CA ARG A 440 -32.36 -1.08 46.74
C ARG A 440 -30.85 -1.23 46.94
N ILE A 441 -30.04 -1.00 45.90
CA ILE A 441 -28.57 -0.98 45.97
C ILE A 441 -28.07 0.31 46.63
N GLU A 442 -28.60 1.48 46.26
CA GLU A 442 -28.23 2.75 46.90
C GLU A 442 -28.72 2.83 48.36
N GLY A 443 -29.98 2.48 48.62
CA GLY A 443 -30.53 2.39 49.98
C GLY A 443 -29.79 1.41 50.89
N GLY A 444 -29.13 0.39 50.31
CA GLY A 444 -28.26 -0.53 51.01
C GLY A 444 -26.92 0.07 51.45
N ARG A 445 -26.41 1.09 50.76
CA ARG A 445 -25.12 1.73 51.06
C ARG A 445 -25.19 2.79 52.17
N TYR A 446 -26.36 3.36 52.43
CA TYR A 446 -26.51 4.45 53.42
C TYR A 446 -26.86 3.99 54.86
N ARG A 447 -26.82 2.68 55.17
CA ARG A 447 -27.27 2.16 56.48
C ARG A 447 -26.35 1.13 57.15
N ARG A 448 -25.02 1.35 57.10
CA ARG A 448 -24.05 0.65 57.96
C ARG A 448 -22.87 1.55 58.32
N GLY A 449 -22.90 2.16 59.51
CA GLY A 449 -21.85 3.04 60.01
C GLY A 449 -21.58 2.85 61.50
N SER A 450 -20.35 3.18 61.93
CA SER A 450 -19.77 3.07 63.29
C SER A 450 -19.52 1.64 63.81
N GLY A 451 -18.39 1.41 64.52
CA GLY A 451 -18.06 0.05 65.01
C GLY A 451 -16.73 -0.21 65.76
N ARG A 452 -15.75 0.73 65.79
CA ARG A 452 -14.35 0.53 66.31
C ARG A 452 -13.51 -0.44 65.43
N GLY A 453 -12.17 -0.39 65.40
CA GLY A 453 -11.24 0.61 65.92
C GLY A 453 -9.80 0.07 65.97
N GLY A 454 -8.83 0.75 65.32
CA GLY A 454 -7.42 0.35 65.23
C GLY A 454 -6.51 1.53 64.90
N ARG A 455 -5.24 1.48 65.31
CA ARG A 455 -4.25 2.57 65.18
C ARG A 455 -3.13 2.17 64.21
N GLY A 456 -2.59 3.12 63.45
CA GLY A 456 -1.42 2.89 62.59
C GLY A 456 -1.17 3.98 61.53
N TRP A 457 -0.65 5.14 61.93
CA TRP A 457 -0.11 6.14 60.99
C TRP A 457 1.42 6.04 60.99
N THR A 458 1.99 5.31 60.02
CA THR A 458 3.43 5.42 59.70
C THR A 458 3.73 5.12 58.24
N ARG A 459 4.22 6.18 57.58
CA ARG A 459 4.86 6.25 56.26
C ARG A 459 5.86 5.11 56.00
N VAL A 460 5.63 4.30 54.96
CA VAL A 460 6.68 3.54 54.24
C VAL A 460 6.40 3.67 52.74
N LEU A 461 7.18 4.50 52.05
CA LEU A 461 7.23 4.63 50.60
C LEU A 461 8.70 4.81 50.19
N SER A 462 9.37 3.66 50.10
CA SER A 462 10.79 3.45 49.78
C SER A 462 11.05 1.94 49.97
N THR A 463 11.75 1.20 49.11
CA THR A 463 12.41 1.56 47.84
C THR A 463 12.63 0.27 47.05
N ILE A 464 12.34 0.27 45.75
CA ILE A 464 13.05 -0.54 44.75
C ILE A 464 13.50 0.45 43.67
N LYS A 465 14.72 0.29 43.18
CA LYS A 465 15.47 1.36 42.51
C LYS A 465 15.08 1.54 41.04
N GLU A 466 15.30 2.76 40.55
CA GLU A 466 15.71 3.01 39.17
C GLU A 466 17.15 2.49 39.00
N GLU A 467 17.32 1.35 38.31
CA GLU A 467 18.66 0.80 38.03
C GLU A 467 18.61 -0.14 36.80
N ASP A 468 18.09 0.38 35.67
CA ASP A 468 18.44 -0.08 34.30
C ASP A 468 17.88 0.89 33.23
N TYR A 469 18.48 2.08 33.14
CA TYR A 469 18.42 2.95 31.96
C TYR A 469 19.85 3.05 31.37
N GLY A 470 20.38 1.89 30.97
CA GLY A 470 21.64 1.79 30.23
C GLY A 470 21.38 2.03 28.75
N GLY A 471 21.75 3.21 28.25
CA GLY A 471 21.65 3.51 26.82
C GLY A 471 22.63 2.68 25.99
N ARG A 472 22.23 2.37 24.76
CA ARG A 472 23.15 1.98 23.70
C ARG A 472 22.71 2.64 22.39
N GLU A 473 23.28 3.81 22.15
CA GLU A 473 23.40 4.37 20.81
C GLU A 473 24.50 3.55 20.12
N ASP A 474 24.17 2.76 19.11
CA ASP A 474 25.16 2.15 18.22
C ASP A 474 25.39 3.12 17.05
N THR A 475 26.27 4.10 17.29
CA THR A 475 26.78 5.06 16.29
C THR A 475 28.13 4.56 15.78
N ASP A 476 28.14 3.87 14.64
CA ASP A 476 29.35 3.49 13.91
C ASP A 476 29.62 4.50 12.77
N ASP A 477 30.00 5.73 13.14
CA ASP A 477 30.59 6.73 12.24
C ASP A 477 32.13 6.63 12.31
N ASP A 478 32.75 5.82 11.44
CA ASP A 478 34.21 5.76 11.27
C ASP A 478 34.72 6.94 10.41
N GLU A 479 34.74 8.16 10.98
CA GLU A 479 35.52 9.27 10.40
C GLU A 479 37.02 9.10 10.69
N TYR A 480 37.78 8.74 9.65
CA TYR A 480 39.24 8.63 9.71
C TYR A 480 39.90 9.96 9.26
N TYR A 481 40.20 10.83 10.22
CA TYR A 481 41.01 12.04 10.02
C TYR A 481 42.16 12.10 11.03
N ASP A 482 43.38 11.79 10.58
CA ASP A 482 44.60 12.09 11.33
C ASP A 482 45.02 13.55 11.07
N GLU A 483 45.10 14.38 12.12
CA GLU A 483 45.76 15.70 12.11
C GLU A 483 46.96 15.68 13.09
N GLU A 484 48.17 15.88 12.59
CA GLU A 484 49.34 16.29 13.40
C GLU A 484 50.10 17.45 12.69
N GLU A 485 50.18 18.59 13.38
CA GLU A 485 51.20 19.70 13.32
C GLU A 485 51.42 20.43 11.96
N GLU A 486 51.21 21.75 11.85
CA GLU A 486 52.11 22.89 12.22
C GLU A 486 53.48 22.88 11.48
N GLU A 487 54.02 23.95 10.87
CA GLU A 487 53.63 25.37 10.65
C GLU A 487 53.40 25.61 9.09
N ASP A 488 53.59 26.73 8.35
CA ASP A 488 54.08 28.10 8.65
C ASP A 488 53.63 29.21 7.64
N ASN A 489 53.63 30.45 8.14
CA ASN A 489 53.88 31.79 7.54
C ASN A 489 53.58 32.20 6.07
N ILE A 490 52.71 33.23 5.96
CA ILE A 490 52.98 34.60 5.41
C ILE A 490 52.94 34.93 3.88
N GLN A 491 51.98 35.83 3.57
CA GLN A 491 51.98 36.98 2.61
C GLN A 491 52.00 36.86 1.06
N LEU A 492 51.06 37.63 0.46
CA LEU A 492 51.21 38.63 -0.63
C LEU A 492 52.11 38.30 -1.84
N MET A 493 51.67 38.45 -3.11
CA MET A 493 51.05 39.65 -3.69
C MET A 493 50.21 39.35 -4.95
N ALA A 494 49.39 40.31 -5.36
CA ALA A 494 48.76 40.36 -6.69
C ALA A 494 49.52 41.26 -7.67
N ARG A 495 49.79 40.75 -8.89
CA ARG A 495 50.07 41.43 -10.18
C ARG A 495 50.37 40.34 -11.23
N GLY A 496 49.98 40.44 -12.51
CA GLY A 496 49.15 41.45 -13.18
C GLY A 496 49.69 41.82 -14.57
N GLY A 497 48.94 41.53 -15.63
CA GLY A 497 49.28 41.84 -17.02
C GLY A 497 49.93 40.66 -17.78
N GLY A 498 49.44 40.39 -18.99
CA GLY A 498 49.80 39.25 -19.84
C GLY A 498 48.67 38.96 -20.82
#